data_AF-A0AAW6YCH0-F1
#
_entry.id   AF-A0AAW6YCH0-F1
#
_cell.length_a   1.000
_cell.length_b   1.000
_cell.length_c   1.000
_cell.angle_alpha   90.00
_cell.angle_beta   90.00
_cell.angle_gamma   90.00
#
_symmetry.space_group_name_H-M   'P 1'
#
loop_
_entity.id
_entity.type
_entity.pdbx_description
1 polymer ?
#
loop_
_entity_poly.entity_id
_entity_poly.type
_entity_poly.pdbx_seq_one_letter_code
_entity_poly.pdbx_strand_id
1 'polypeptide(L)'
;MILATLLGCQGIDEFQTIEPAALNFGVTPVEIKEIVYQAVAYLGIGRVFPFLKATNKVLEEKGVTLPLEGQATTTIDNRREAGTQAQVDILGEGMRDFWQSGAKESTHINYWLADNCFGDYYTRKGLDDKQRELITFCFLAAQGGVEPQLTSQAAANMKIGNDKAFLIAVISNALPFIGYPRSLNALRCVNEAADKLK
;
A
#
# COMPACT_ATOMS: atom_id res chain seq x y z
N MET A 1 -3.11 -7.44 -5.85
CA MET A 1 -3.87 -7.76 -4.62
C MET A 1 -3.21 -8.87 -3.81
N ILE A 2 -3.15 -10.12 -4.30
CA ILE A 2 -2.59 -11.27 -3.54
C ILE A 2 -1.15 -11.03 -3.08
N LEU A 3 -0.26 -10.53 -3.96
CA LEU A 3 1.12 -10.18 -3.57
C LEU A 3 1.18 -9.19 -2.41
N ALA A 4 0.29 -8.18 -2.41
CA ALA A 4 0.22 -7.20 -1.34
C ALA A 4 -0.31 -7.82 -0.03
N THR A 5 -1.32 -8.69 -0.13
CA THR A 5 -1.82 -9.46 1.02
C THR A 5 -0.71 -10.33 1.64
N LEU A 6 0.09 -11.01 0.81
CA LEU A 6 1.17 -11.88 1.27
C LEU A 6 2.32 -11.09 1.93
N LEU A 7 2.63 -9.89 1.44
CA LEU A 7 3.50 -8.94 2.13
C LEU A 7 2.96 -8.61 3.52
N GLY A 8 1.68 -8.23 3.62
CA GLY A 8 1.06 -7.83 4.88
C GLY A 8 0.99 -8.96 5.92
N CYS A 9 0.79 -10.22 5.50
CA CYS A 9 0.82 -11.36 6.40
C CYS A 9 2.21 -12.02 6.57
N GLN A 10 3.24 -11.51 5.88
CA GLN A 10 4.61 -12.05 5.85
C GLN A 10 4.70 -13.49 5.27
N GLY A 11 3.81 -13.85 4.35
CA GLY A 11 3.79 -15.15 3.66
C GLY A 11 4.80 -15.23 2.51
N ILE A 12 6.10 -15.25 2.83
CA ILE A 12 7.18 -15.19 1.82
C ILE A 12 7.21 -16.40 0.87
N ASP A 13 6.99 -17.61 1.38
CA ASP A 13 7.04 -18.84 0.57
C ASP A 13 5.93 -18.85 -0.49
N GLU A 14 4.72 -18.47 -0.08
CA GLU A 14 3.59 -18.35 -0.99
C GLU A 14 3.79 -17.17 -1.96
N PHE A 15 4.40 -16.07 -1.50
CA PHE A 15 4.70 -14.93 -2.37
C PHE A 15 5.63 -15.32 -3.52
N GLN A 16 6.68 -16.09 -3.25
CA GLN A 16 7.58 -16.63 -4.27
C GLN A 16 6.88 -17.55 -5.27
N THR A 17 5.85 -18.25 -4.81
CA THR A 17 5.05 -19.13 -5.66
C THR A 17 4.09 -18.34 -6.56
N ILE A 18 3.48 -17.28 -6.02
CA ILE A 18 2.47 -16.48 -6.71
C ILE A 18 3.08 -15.41 -7.64
N GLU A 19 4.25 -14.88 -7.33
CA GLU A 19 4.87 -13.82 -8.14
C GLU A 19 5.06 -14.20 -9.63
N PRO A 20 5.59 -15.39 -9.98
CA PRO A 20 5.64 -15.84 -11.37
C PRO A 20 4.27 -15.90 -12.06
N ALA A 21 3.22 -16.26 -11.32
CA ALA A 21 1.86 -16.30 -11.85
C ALA A 21 1.33 -14.88 -12.08
N ALA A 22 1.60 -13.94 -11.19
CA ALA A 22 1.22 -12.53 -11.36
C ALA A 22 1.79 -11.93 -12.65
N LEU A 23 3.06 -12.23 -12.96
CA LEU A 23 3.69 -11.85 -14.24
C LEU A 23 2.93 -12.42 -15.44
N ASN A 24 2.53 -13.70 -15.39
CA ASN A 24 1.75 -14.34 -16.47
C ASN A 24 0.35 -13.73 -16.64
N PHE A 25 -0.23 -13.17 -15.57
CA PHE A 25 -1.51 -12.47 -15.60
C PHE A 25 -1.39 -10.98 -15.93
N GLY A 26 -0.22 -10.53 -16.36
CA GLY A 26 0.00 -9.18 -16.89
C GLY A 26 0.40 -8.13 -15.85
N VAL A 27 0.65 -8.51 -14.59
CA VAL A 27 1.27 -7.60 -13.63
C VAL A 27 2.73 -7.41 -14.05
N THR A 28 3.14 -6.18 -14.28
CA THR A 28 4.48 -5.85 -14.78
C THR A 28 5.54 -5.96 -13.68
N PRO A 29 6.82 -6.15 -14.05
CA PRO A 29 7.93 -6.06 -13.10
C PRO A 29 7.96 -4.73 -12.33
N VAL A 30 7.60 -3.63 -12.98
CA VAL A 30 7.51 -2.31 -12.35
C VAL A 30 6.40 -2.28 -11.30
N GLU A 31 5.20 -2.75 -11.61
CA GLU A 31 4.09 -2.82 -10.64
C GLU A 31 4.44 -3.70 -9.43
N ILE A 32 5.06 -4.87 -9.64
CA ILE A 32 5.50 -5.74 -8.53
C ILE A 32 6.52 -5.02 -7.64
N LYS A 33 7.48 -4.30 -8.26
CA LYS A 33 8.45 -3.51 -7.52
C LYS A 33 7.81 -2.39 -6.72
N GLU A 34 6.84 -1.68 -7.29
CA GLU A 34 6.13 -0.61 -6.61
C GLU A 34 5.27 -1.16 -5.45
N ILE A 35 4.67 -2.35 -5.59
CA ILE A 35 4.00 -3.06 -4.48
C ILE A 35 4.99 -3.31 -3.33
N VAL A 36 6.14 -3.90 -3.63
CA VAL A 36 7.16 -4.23 -2.61
C VAL A 36 7.75 -2.96 -1.98
N TYR A 37 8.00 -1.91 -2.76
CA TYR A 37 8.54 -0.65 -2.25
C TYR A 37 7.55 0.06 -1.34
N GLN A 38 6.29 0.24 -1.75
CA GLN A 38 5.29 0.90 -0.92
C GLN A 38 5.01 0.15 0.38
N ALA A 39 5.13 -1.19 0.38
CA ALA A 39 4.99 -1.99 1.59
C ALA A 39 5.96 -1.57 2.71
N VAL A 40 7.13 -0.99 2.38
CA VAL A 40 8.10 -0.51 3.38
C VAL A 40 7.48 0.57 4.28
N ALA A 41 6.69 1.48 3.72
CA ALA A 41 6.08 2.57 4.48
C ALA A 41 5.02 2.07 5.49
N TYR A 42 4.39 0.92 5.23
CA TYR A 42 3.29 0.39 6.03
C TYR A 42 3.68 -0.78 6.94
N LEU A 43 4.61 -1.62 6.49
CA LEU A 43 5.01 -2.86 7.16
C LEU A 43 6.42 -2.78 7.76
N GLY A 44 7.20 -1.77 7.36
CA GLY A 44 8.59 -1.58 7.77
C GLY A 44 9.59 -2.43 6.98
N ILE A 45 10.78 -1.86 6.71
CA ILE A 45 11.82 -2.51 5.90
C ILE A 45 12.27 -3.87 6.47
N GLY A 46 12.26 -4.04 7.79
CA GLY A 46 12.64 -5.30 8.43
C GLY A 46 11.78 -6.49 8.00
N ARG A 47 10.49 -6.27 7.74
CA ARG A 47 9.57 -7.32 7.25
C ARG A 47 9.61 -7.46 5.73
N VAL A 48 9.87 -6.37 5.02
CA VAL A 48 9.78 -6.31 3.55
C VAL A 48 11.08 -6.74 2.85
N PHE A 49 12.23 -6.62 3.52
CA PHE A 49 13.53 -6.91 2.89
C PHE A 49 13.66 -8.33 2.29
N PRO A 50 13.14 -9.40 2.91
CA PRO A 50 13.10 -10.73 2.28
C PRO A 50 12.31 -10.76 0.98
N PHE A 51 11.18 -10.05 0.91
CA PHE A 51 10.34 -9.95 -0.30
C PHE A 51 11.06 -9.22 -1.42
N LEU A 52 11.82 -8.15 -1.11
CA LEU A 52 12.64 -7.47 -2.11
C LEU A 52 13.67 -8.42 -2.75
N LYS A 53 14.31 -9.28 -1.94
CA LYS A 53 15.25 -10.29 -2.43
C LYS A 53 14.55 -11.36 -3.28
N ALA A 54 13.40 -11.85 -2.81
CA ALA A 54 12.59 -12.81 -3.53
C ALA A 54 12.16 -12.28 -4.90
N THR A 55 11.63 -11.06 -4.96
CA THR A 55 11.24 -10.40 -6.20
C THR A 55 12.41 -10.23 -7.15
N ASN A 56 13.59 -9.80 -6.67
CA ASN A 56 14.77 -9.72 -7.56
C ASN A 56 15.09 -11.08 -8.18
N LYS A 57 15.15 -12.12 -7.36
CA LYS A 57 15.46 -13.47 -7.81
C LYS A 57 14.45 -13.96 -8.85
N VAL A 58 13.15 -13.81 -8.58
CA VAL A 58 12.08 -14.23 -9.51
C VAL A 58 12.17 -13.47 -10.83
N LEU A 59 12.38 -12.15 -10.79
CA LEU A 59 12.52 -11.32 -12.00
C LEU A 59 13.74 -11.72 -12.83
N GLU A 60 14.90 -11.94 -12.20
CA GLU A 60 16.12 -12.41 -12.88
C GLU A 60 15.90 -13.80 -13.52
N GLU A 61 15.26 -14.74 -12.80
CA GLU A 61 14.90 -16.06 -13.32
C GLU A 61 13.91 -16.00 -14.50
N LYS A 62 13.11 -14.93 -14.58
CA LYS A 62 12.22 -14.62 -15.71
C LYS A 62 12.89 -13.81 -16.81
N GLY A 63 14.20 -13.59 -16.73
CA GLY A 63 14.99 -12.89 -17.75
C GLY A 63 14.83 -11.37 -17.72
N VAL A 64 14.28 -10.80 -16.65
CA VAL A 64 14.17 -9.35 -16.48
C VAL A 64 15.51 -8.80 -15.98
N THR A 65 16.09 -7.85 -16.72
CA THR A 65 17.33 -7.17 -16.32
C THR A 65 17.05 -6.17 -15.19
N LEU A 66 17.86 -6.24 -14.13
CA LEU A 66 17.82 -5.31 -13.00
C LEU A 66 19.07 -4.40 -12.97
N PRO A 67 18.99 -3.16 -12.45
CA PRO A 67 17.79 -2.52 -11.90
C PRO A 67 16.78 -2.11 -13.00
N LEU A 68 15.50 -2.09 -12.63
CA LEU A 68 14.46 -1.47 -13.48
C LEU A 68 14.66 0.04 -13.55
N GLU A 69 14.05 0.68 -14.56
CA GLU A 69 14.01 2.13 -14.67
C GLU A 69 13.37 2.77 -13.43
N GLY A 70 13.99 3.82 -12.91
CA GLY A 70 13.51 4.52 -11.72
C GLY A 70 12.16 5.21 -11.93
N GLN A 71 11.22 4.99 -11.02
CA GLN A 71 9.87 5.57 -11.07
C GLN A 71 9.70 6.81 -10.18
N ALA A 72 10.78 7.33 -9.59
CA ALA A 72 10.71 8.51 -8.73
C ALA A 72 10.34 9.77 -9.54
N THR A 73 9.51 10.61 -8.95
CA THR A 73 9.08 11.91 -9.52
C THR A 73 9.48 13.09 -8.65
N THR A 74 10.03 12.82 -7.47
CA THR A 74 10.40 13.80 -6.45
C THR A 74 11.90 13.76 -6.14
N THR A 75 12.36 14.82 -5.48
CA THR A 75 13.69 14.98 -4.90
C THR A 75 13.55 15.25 -3.41
N ILE A 76 14.68 15.22 -2.68
CA ILE A 76 14.70 15.57 -1.25
C ILE A 76 14.07 16.96 -1.00
N ASP A 77 14.27 17.90 -1.92
CA ASP A 77 13.82 19.28 -1.77
C ASP A 77 12.29 19.44 -1.93
N ASN A 78 11.66 18.61 -2.77
CA ASN A 78 10.24 18.80 -3.13
C ASN A 78 9.29 17.70 -2.63
N ARG A 79 9.80 16.57 -2.10
CA ARG A 79 8.96 15.42 -1.74
C ARG A 79 7.94 15.73 -0.63
N ARG A 80 8.23 16.61 0.33
CA ARG A 80 7.24 17.07 1.34
C ARG A 80 6.06 17.79 0.72
N GLU A 81 6.30 18.68 -0.24
CA GLU A 81 5.25 19.43 -0.93
C GLU A 81 4.42 18.50 -1.82
N ALA A 82 5.08 17.67 -2.62
CA ALA A 82 4.43 16.70 -3.48
C ALA A 82 3.61 15.67 -2.67
N GLY A 83 4.14 15.20 -1.54
CA GLY A 83 3.45 14.29 -0.66
C GLY A 83 2.24 14.92 0.03
N THR A 84 2.35 16.19 0.44
CA THR A 84 1.19 16.95 0.94
C THR A 84 0.10 17.04 -0.13
N GLN A 85 0.48 17.33 -1.38
CA GLN A 85 -0.48 17.40 -2.48
C GLN A 85 -1.15 16.03 -2.74
N ALA A 86 -0.38 14.94 -2.74
CA ALA A 86 -0.94 13.60 -2.86
C ALA A 86 -1.92 13.27 -1.72
N GLN A 87 -1.63 13.67 -0.47
CA GLN A 87 -2.58 13.52 0.63
C GLN A 87 -3.86 14.33 0.41
N VAL A 88 -3.75 15.55 -0.11
CA VAL A 88 -4.92 16.38 -0.42
C VAL A 88 -5.76 15.77 -1.54
N ASP A 89 -5.13 15.27 -2.60
CA ASP A 89 -5.81 14.67 -3.74
C ASP A 89 -6.57 13.40 -3.34
N ILE A 90 -6.00 12.58 -2.44
CA ILE A 90 -6.58 11.30 -2.02
C ILE A 90 -7.58 11.48 -0.87
N LEU A 91 -7.24 12.29 0.15
CA LEU A 91 -7.96 12.34 1.43
C LEU A 91 -8.76 13.63 1.63
N GLY A 92 -8.44 14.68 0.87
CA GLY A 92 -9.10 15.99 0.86
C GLY A 92 -8.27 17.12 1.49
N GLU A 93 -8.75 18.35 1.32
CA GLU A 93 -8.07 19.60 1.73
C GLU A 93 -7.67 19.67 3.21
N GLY A 94 -8.34 18.93 4.09
CA GLY A 94 -7.96 18.85 5.51
C GLY A 94 -6.53 18.33 5.76
N MET A 95 -5.88 17.73 4.76
CA MET A 95 -4.51 17.22 4.87
C MET A 95 -3.41 18.27 4.62
N ARG A 96 -3.74 19.45 4.07
CA ARG A 96 -2.76 20.43 3.58
C ARG A 96 -1.69 20.81 4.61
N ASP A 97 -2.07 20.94 5.87
CA ASP A 97 -1.16 21.29 6.97
C ASP A 97 -1.01 20.15 8.00
N PHE A 98 -1.49 18.95 7.69
CA PHE A 98 -1.45 17.81 8.62
C PHE A 98 -0.03 17.46 9.06
N TRP A 99 0.95 17.69 8.19
CA TRP A 99 2.37 17.46 8.48
C TRP A 99 2.92 18.32 9.65
N GLN A 100 2.25 19.42 9.99
CA GLN A 100 2.57 20.27 11.14
C GLN A 100 1.84 19.85 12.43
N SER A 101 0.88 18.92 12.34
CA SER A 101 0.02 18.54 13.45
C SER A 101 0.74 17.66 14.49
N GLY A 102 0.14 17.54 15.67
CA GLY A 102 0.67 16.74 16.77
C GLY A 102 1.47 17.57 17.78
N ALA A 103 1.94 16.90 18.83
CA ALA A 103 2.76 17.51 19.85
C ALA A 103 4.20 17.70 19.35
N LYS A 104 4.91 18.74 19.83
CA LYS A 104 6.23 19.14 19.33
C LYS A 104 7.25 17.99 19.34
N GLU A 105 7.16 17.11 20.33
CA GLU A 105 8.02 15.94 20.49
C GLU A 105 7.80 14.86 19.43
N SER A 106 6.66 14.85 18.73
CA SER A 106 6.27 13.81 17.76
C SER A 106 5.82 14.33 16.40
N THR A 107 5.67 15.64 16.19
CA THR A 107 5.29 16.26 14.90
C THR A 107 6.17 15.80 13.74
N HIS A 108 7.45 15.51 13.99
CA HIS A 108 8.37 15.00 12.98
C HIS A 108 7.88 13.69 12.32
N ILE A 109 7.07 12.88 13.01
CA ILE A 109 6.46 11.67 12.43
C ILE A 109 5.41 12.05 11.38
N ASN A 110 4.56 13.05 11.65
CA ASN A 110 3.59 13.54 10.68
C ASN A 110 4.27 14.26 9.51
N TYR A 111 5.39 14.95 9.78
CA TYR A 111 6.26 15.47 8.73
C TYR A 111 6.76 14.35 7.82
N TRP A 112 7.33 13.27 8.36
CA TRP A 112 7.80 12.13 7.57
C TRP A 112 6.68 11.35 6.87
N LEU A 113 5.47 11.35 7.42
CA LEU A 113 4.32 10.78 6.74
C LEU A 113 4.06 11.55 5.43
N ALA A 114 4.03 12.88 5.45
CA ALA A 114 3.88 13.66 4.22
C ALA A 114 5.13 13.55 3.32
N ASP A 115 6.32 13.75 3.89
CA ASP A 115 7.61 13.81 3.19
C ASP A 115 8.05 12.48 2.58
N ASN A 116 8.08 11.41 3.38
CA ASN A 116 8.55 10.11 2.93
C ASN A 116 7.39 9.20 2.47
N CYS A 117 6.36 8.97 3.30
CA CYS A 117 5.32 8.01 2.93
C CYS A 117 4.58 8.45 1.65
N PHE A 118 3.99 9.64 1.65
CA PHE A 118 3.30 10.14 0.46
C PHE A 118 4.29 10.68 -0.58
N GLY A 119 5.28 11.48 -0.16
CA GLY A 119 6.22 12.14 -1.06
C GLY A 119 7.18 11.23 -1.81
N ASP A 120 7.64 10.12 -1.22
CA ASP A 120 8.57 9.19 -1.88
C ASP A 120 7.89 7.93 -2.43
N TYR A 121 6.75 7.49 -1.89
CA TYR A 121 6.07 6.27 -2.38
C TYR A 121 4.84 6.58 -3.24
N TYR A 122 3.92 7.45 -2.80
CA TYR A 122 2.67 7.70 -3.54
C TYR A 122 2.89 8.47 -4.85
N THR A 123 3.86 9.37 -4.87
CA THR A 123 4.17 10.19 -6.06
C THR A 123 4.86 9.40 -7.18
N ARG A 124 5.36 8.20 -6.90
CA ARG A 124 6.08 7.39 -7.89
C ARG A 124 5.15 6.95 -9.02
N LYS A 125 5.72 6.78 -10.21
CA LYS A 125 5.04 6.13 -11.33
C LYS A 125 4.94 4.62 -11.10
N GLY A 126 4.30 3.92 -12.04
CA GLY A 126 4.18 2.46 -12.04
C GLY A 126 2.93 1.92 -11.37
N LEU A 127 2.33 2.66 -10.44
CA LEU A 127 0.97 2.43 -9.94
C LEU A 127 0.22 3.76 -9.88
N ASP A 128 -1.06 3.74 -10.26
CA ASP A 128 -1.95 4.89 -10.05
C ASP A 128 -2.48 4.93 -8.60
N ASP A 129 -3.10 6.04 -8.22
CA ASP A 129 -3.59 6.24 -6.84
C ASP A 129 -4.60 5.17 -6.41
N LYS A 130 -5.46 4.70 -7.31
CA LYS A 130 -6.41 3.62 -6.99
C LYS A 130 -5.70 2.33 -6.68
N GLN A 131 -4.67 1.99 -7.44
CA GLN A 131 -3.85 0.81 -7.22
C GLN A 131 -3.05 0.94 -5.92
N ARG A 132 -2.44 2.11 -5.65
CA ARG A 132 -1.67 2.38 -4.42
C ARG A 132 -2.52 2.24 -3.18
N GLU A 133 -3.70 2.84 -3.18
CA GLU A 133 -4.63 2.76 -2.06
C GLU A 133 -5.18 1.34 -1.88
N LEU A 134 -5.37 0.60 -2.96
CA LEU A 134 -5.81 -0.80 -2.93
C LEU A 134 -4.74 -1.74 -2.34
N ILE A 135 -3.46 -1.56 -2.70
CA ILE A 135 -2.38 -2.39 -2.14
C ILE A 135 -2.15 -2.05 -0.66
N THR A 136 -2.29 -0.78 -0.28
CA THR A 136 -2.25 -0.36 1.13
C THR A 136 -3.37 -0.99 1.94
N PHE A 137 -4.59 -1.03 1.40
CA PHE A 137 -5.70 -1.76 2.02
C PHE A 137 -5.36 -3.24 2.24
N CYS A 138 -4.77 -3.91 1.23
CA CYS A 138 -4.32 -5.30 1.37
C CYS A 138 -3.26 -5.47 2.46
N PHE A 139 -2.26 -4.57 2.54
CA PHE A 139 -1.20 -4.61 3.57
C PHE A 139 -1.80 -4.55 4.98
N LEU A 140 -2.67 -3.57 5.22
CA LEU A 140 -3.26 -3.31 6.53
C LEU A 140 -4.23 -4.42 6.95
N ALA A 141 -5.08 -4.88 6.03
CA ALA A 141 -6.00 -6.00 6.27
C ALA A 141 -5.24 -7.29 6.62
N ALA A 142 -4.12 -7.54 5.95
CA ALA A 142 -3.32 -8.74 6.16
C ALA A 142 -2.38 -8.63 7.37
N GLN A 143 -1.91 -7.45 7.77
CA GLN A 143 -1.09 -7.25 8.97
C GLN A 143 -1.92 -7.45 10.25
N GLY A 144 -3.12 -6.87 10.29
CA GLY A 144 -3.99 -6.85 11.48
C GLY A 144 -3.48 -5.94 12.60
N GLY A 145 -4.32 -5.67 13.60
CA GLY A 145 -3.97 -4.82 14.75
C GLY A 145 -3.80 -3.34 14.42
N VAL A 146 -4.30 -2.92 13.25
CA VAL A 146 -4.25 -1.56 12.70
C VAL A 146 -5.63 -1.14 12.18
N GLU A 147 -6.69 -1.62 12.83
CA GLU A 147 -8.08 -1.39 12.43
C GLU A 147 -8.43 0.10 12.26
N PRO A 148 -7.96 1.05 13.11
CA PRO A 148 -8.19 2.48 12.86
C PRO A 148 -7.64 2.95 11.50
N GLN A 149 -6.43 2.50 11.14
CA GLN A 149 -5.81 2.80 9.85
C GLN A 149 -6.53 2.10 8.71
N LEU A 150 -6.93 0.84 8.90
CA LEU A 150 -7.67 0.07 7.89
C LEU A 150 -9.04 0.68 7.58
N THR A 151 -9.77 1.17 8.59
CA THR A 151 -11.04 1.89 8.38
C THR A 151 -10.81 3.20 7.62
N SER A 152 -9.77 3.97 7.96
CA SER A 152 -9.41 5.18 7.20
C SER A 152 -9.04 4.86 5.75
N GLN A 153 -8.27 3.80 5.53
CA GLN A 153 -7.84 3.35 4.21
C GLN A 153 -9.02 2.85 3.37
N ALA A 154 -9.99 2.16 3.97
CA ALA A 154 -11.22 1.75 3.30
C ALA A 154 -12.04 2.97 2.85
N ALA A 155 -12.14 4.01 3.69
CA ALA A 155 -12.83 5.25 3.31
C ALA A 155 -12.12 5.98 2.15
N ALA A 156 -10.78 6.06 2.19
CA ALA A 156 -9.98 6.66 1.12
C ALA A 156 -10.16 5.92 -0.21
N ASN A 157 -10.09 4.57 -0.19
CA ASN A 157 -10.38 3.73 -1.35
C ASN A 157 -11.76 4.01 -1.96
N MET A 158 -12.81 4.12 -1.14
CA MET A 158 -14.16 4.41 -1.64
C MET A 158 -14.26 5.79 -2.28
N LYS A 159 -13.59 6.81 -1.72
CA LYS A 159 -13.57 8.18 -2.27
C LYS A 159 -12.94 8.24 -3.66
N ILE A 160 -11.91 7.43 -3.91
CA ILE A 160 -11.23 7.37 -5.22
C ILE A 160 -11.85 6.32 -6.16
N GLY A 161 -12.97 5.70 -5.78
CA GLY A 161 -13.78 4.84 -6.65
C GLY A 161 -13.53 3.33 -6.53
N ASN A 162 -12.74 2.87 -5.57
CA ASN A 162 -12.72 1.46 -5.15
C ASN A 162 -13.87 1.24 -4.15
N ASP A 163 -15.07 1.02 -4.68
CA ASP A 163 -16.29 0.99 -3.88
C ASP A 163 -16.33 -0.14 -2.83
N LYS A 164 -17.34 -0.07 -1.96
CA LYS A 164 -17.55 -1.06 -0.88
C LYS A 164 -17.62 -2.50 -1.41
N ALA A 165 -18.33 -2.73 -2.52
CA ALA A 165 -18.52 -4.08 -3.05
C ALA A 165 -17.19 -4.64 -3.57
N PHE A 166 -16.39 -3.80 -4.22
CA PHE A 166 -15.06 -4.13 -4.68
C PHE A 166 -14.12 -4.47 -3.51
N LEU A 167 -14.10 -3.67 -2.44
CA LEU A 167 -13.27 -3.97 -1.27
C LEU A 167 -13.69 -5.28 -0.57
N ILE A 168 -14.98 -5.61 -0.55
CA ILE A 168 -15.45 -6.91 -0.05
C ILE A 168 -14.92 -8.05 -0.94
N ALA A 169 -14.95 -7.89 -2.27
CA ALA A 169 -14.38 -8.88 -3.18
C ALA A 169 -12.86 -9.05 -2.99
N VAL A 170 -12.14 -7.96 -2.69
CA VAL A 170 -10.71 -7.99 -2.34
C VAL A 170 -10.48 -8.82 -1.06
N ILE A 171 -11.30 -8.60 -0.02
CA ILE A 171 -11.25 -9.40 1.21
C ILE A 171 -11.53 -10.87 0.91
N SER A 172 -12.53 -11.18 0.08
CA SER A 172 -12.85 -12.55 -0.32
C SER A 172 -11.67 -13.25 -0.99
N ASN A 173 -10.93 -12.55 -1.86
CA ASN A 173 -9.71 -13.08 -2.48
C ASN A 173 -8.55 -13.22 -1.49
N ALA A 174 -8.47 -12.37 -0.48
CA ALA A 174 -7.43 -12.43 0.55
C ALA A 174 -7.69 -13.52 1.60
N LEU A 175 -8.95 -13.91 1.82
CA LEU A 175 -9.38 -14.81 2.90
C LEU A 175 -8.57 -16.12 2.97
N PRO A 176 -8.28 -16.84 1.86
CA PRO A 176 -7.48 -18.06 1.92
C PRO A 176 -6.05 -17.84 2.47
N PHE A 177 -5.50 -16.64 2.33
CA PHE A 177 -4.13 -16.31 2.72
C PHE A 177 -4.00 -15.72 4.13
N ILE A 178 -5.06 -15.08 4.64
CA ILE A 178 -5.02 -14.36 5.93
C ILE A 178 -6.00 -14.92 6.97
N GLY A 179 -6.84 -15.88 6.58
CA GLY A 179 -7.80 -16.55 7.44
C GLY A 179 -8.99 -15.68 7.87
N TYR A 180 -9.92 -16.29 8.58
CA TYR A 180 -11.18 -15.66 9.00
C TYR A 180 -11.00 -14.45 9.94
N PRO A 181 -10.18 -14.48 11.00
CA PRO A 181 -10.15 -13.36 11.95
C PRO A 181 -9.76 -12.02 11.31
N ARG A 182 -8.70 -12.01 10.48
CA ARG A 182 -8.26 -10.82 9.76
C ARG A 182 -9.29 -10.37 8.71
N SER A 183 -9.88 -11.33 7.99
CA SER A 183 -10.92 -11.06 6.99
C SER A 183 -12.18 -10.44 7.60
N LEU A 184 -12.62 -10.95 8.76
CA LEU A 184 -13.77 -10.41 9.49
C LEU A 184 -13.49 -9.02 10.05
N ASN A 185 -12.29 -8.77 10.59
CA ASN A 185 -11.89 -7.43 11.00
C ASN A 185 -11.87 -6.45 9.82
N ALA A 186 -11.33 -6.85 8.67
CA ALA A 186 -11.33 -6.04 7.46
C ALA A 186 -12.76 -5.74 6.98
N LEU A 187 -13.64 -6.74 6.97
CA LEU A 187 -15.05 -6.56 6.61
C LEU A 187 -15.75 -5.56 7.53
N ARG A 188 -15.51 -5.64 8.85
CA ARG A 188 -16.02 -4.65 9.81
C ARG A 188 -15.52 -3.24 9.48
N CYS A 189 -14.23 -3.07 9.24
CA CYS A 189 -13.64 -1.77 8.90
C CYS A 189 -14.24 -1.18 7.60
N VAL A 190 -14.45 -2.01 6.58
CA VAL A 190 -15.11 -1.61 5.32
C VAL A 190 -16.55 -1.16 5.57
N ASN A 191 -17.32 -1.89 6.39
CA ASN A 191 -18.69 -1.50 6.74
C ASN A 191 -18.73 -0.17 7.50
N GLU A 192 -17.88 -0.01 8.52
CA GLU A 192 -17.79 1.23 9.31
C GLU A 192 -17.37 2.43 8.46
N ALA A 193 -16.43 2.24 7.52
CA ALA A 193 -16.02 3.29 6.60
C ALA A 193 -17.18 3.71 5.69
N ALA A 194 -17.90 2.74 5.11
CA ALA A 194 -19.04 3.03 4.24
C ALA A 194 -20.18 3.75 4.97
N ASP A 195 -20.44 3.41 6.24
CA ASP A 195 -21.49 4.06 7.02
C ASP A 195 -21.18 5.54 7.33
N LYS A 196 -19.89 5.91 7.43
CA LYS A 196 -19.46 7.31 7.61
C LYS A 196 -19.46 8.14 6.33
N LEU A 197 -19.56 7.50 5.16
CA LEU A 197 -19.58 8.16 3.85
C LEU A 197 -21.01 8.38 3.31
N LYS A 198 -22.02 7.84 3.99
CA LYS A 198 -23.44 8.15 3.74
C LYS A 198 -23.77 9.55 4.23
#